data_AF-A0A2P6R0P3-F1
#
_entry.id   AF-A0A2P6R0P3-F1
#
_cell.length_a   1.000
_cell.length_b   1.000
_cell.length_c   1.000
_cell.angle_alpha   90.00
_cell.angle_beta   90.00
_cell.angle_gamma   90.00
#
_symmetry.space_group_name_H-M   'P 1'
#
loop_
_entity.id
_entity.type
_entity.pdbx_description
1 polymer ?
#
loop_
_entity_poly.entity_id
_entity_poly.type
_entity_poly.pdbx_seq_one_letter_code
_entity_poly.pdbx_strand_id
1 'polypeptide(L)'
;MSEISDSETAFPHRKGNKYEIQYMVTWGDGKDTKKYVGFMRRLYAYMAPYVSKSPRAAYLNYRDLDLGRNSCGNTSHAQASIWGFEVLQKQF
;
A
#
# COMPACT_ATOMS: atom_id res chain seq x y z
N MET A 1 -0.62 18.26 1.30
CA MET A 1 -0.20 18.32 2.72
C MET A 1 1.30 18.58 2.85
N SER A 2 1.83 19.62 2.18
CA SER A 2 3.28 19.89 2.13
C SER A 2 3.80 20.73 3.31
N GLU A 3 2.90 21.34 4.08
CA GLU A 3 3.24 22.23 5.19
C GLU A 3 3.47 21.49 6.52
N ILE A 4 2.95 20.26 6.62
CA ILE A 4 3.06 19.40 7.81
C ILE A 4 4.25 18.46 7.66
N SER A 5 5.02 18.27 8.73
CA SER A 5 6.17 17.37 8.74
C SER A 5 5.77 15.91 8.48
N ASP A 6 6.63 15.14 7.81
CA ASP A 6 6.46 13.68 7.60
C ASP A 6 6.58 12.86 8.90
N SER A 7 7.03 13.50 9.98
CA SER A 7 7.14 12.94 11.33
C SER A 7 6.12 13.47 12.33
N GLU A 8 5.24 14.40 11.93
CA GLU A 8 4.25 14.99 12.85
C GLU A 8 3.18 13.97 13.27
N THR A 9 2.95 12.97 12.41
CA THR A 9 1.98 11.89 12.62
C THR A 9 2.51 10.60 12.01
N ALA A 10 1.91 9.46 12.36
CA ALA A 10 2.21 8.18 11.72
C ALA A 10 1.93 8.14 10.19
N PHE A 11 1.19 9.11 9.63
CA PHE A 11 0.97 9.22 8.17
C PHE A 11 2.08 10.04 7.50
N PRO A 12 3.02 9.41 6.77
CA PRO A 12 4.27 10.04 6.33
C PRO A 12 4.15 10.74 4.97
N HIS A 13 3.06 10.53 4.22
CA HIS A 13 2.94 10.97 2.83
C HIS A 13 2.63 12.47 2.73
N ARG A 14 3.66 13.29 2.93
CA ARG A 14 3.62 14.77 2.97
C ARG A 14 4.33 15.38 1.76
N LYS A 15 5.19 16.38 2.00
CA LYS A 15 5.97 17.09 0.97
C LYS A 15 6.71 16.12 0.05
N GLY A 16 6.67 16.40 -1.26
CA GLY A 16 7.29 15.55 -2.30
C GLY A 16 6.30 14.67 -3.05
N ASN A 17 5.13 14.38 -2.48
CA ASN A 17 4.04 13.68 -3.18
C ASN A 17 3.18 14.69 -3.96
N LYS A 18 2.97 14.44 -5.25
CA LYS A 18 2.11 15.29 -6.11
C LYS A 18 0.63 15.03 -5.88
N TYR A 19 0.26 13.75 -5.82
CA TYR A 19 -1.09 13.26 -5.59
C TYR A 19 -1.03 11.80 -5.14
N GLU A 20 -2.16 11.27 -4.68
CA GLU A 20 -2.40 9.85 -4.45
C GLU A 20 -3.31 9.30 -5.57
N ILE A 21 -3.14 8.02 -5.93
CA ILE A 21 -4.02 7.35 -6.89
C ILE A 21 -4.52 6.05 -6.26
N GLN A 22 -5.83 5.97 -6.08
CA GLN A 22 -6.52 4.72 -5.77
C GLN A 22 -6.96 4.01 -7.06
N TYR A 23 -6.64 2.72 -7.17
CA TYR A 23 -7.24 1.85 -8.18
C TYR A 23 -8.36 1.05 -7.53
N MET A 24 -9.56 1.07 -8.12
CA MET A 24 -10.71 0.34 -7.59
C MET A 24 -11.47 -0.33 -8.73
N VAL A 25 -11.95 -1.55 -8.47
CA VAL A 25 -12.86 -2.27 -9.36
C VAL A 25 -13.96 -2.90 -8.51
N THR A 26 -15.20 -2.80 -8.98
CA THR A 26 -16.36 -3.46 -8.39
C THR A 26 -16.91 -4.45 -9.41
N TRP A 27 -17.51 -5.53 -8.92
CA TRP A 27 -18.14 -6.54 -9.77
C TRP A 27 -19.33 -7.18 -9.04
N GLY A 28 -20.29 -7.68 -9.80
CA GLY A 28 -21.55 -8.20 -9.25
C GLY A 28 -21.51 -9.69 -8.90
N ASP A 29 -20.89 -10.54 -9.73
CA ASP A 29 -20.88 -11.99 -9.53
C ASP A 29 -19.59 -12.44 -8.81
N GLY A 30 -19.74 -13.11 -7.67
CA GLY A 30 -18.63 -13.68 -6.92
C GLY A 30 -17.75 -14.63 -7.74
N LYS A 31 -18.28 -15.28 -8.79
CA LYS A 31 -17.51 -16.14 -9.72
C LYS A 31 -16.39 -15.38 -10.43
N ASP A 32 -16.56 -14.08 -10.67
CA ASP A 32 -15.56 -13.24 -11.33
C ASP A 32 -14.48 -12.71 -10.38
N THR A 33 -14.54 -13.00 -9.08
CA THR A 33 -13.60 -12.47 -8.08
C THR A 33 -12.14 -12.69 -8.46
N LYS A 34 -11.78 -13.91 -8.89
CA LYS A 34 -10.40 -14.22 -9.29
C LYS A 34 -9.95 -13.41 -10.51
N LYS A 35 -10.85 -13.15 -11.45
CA LYS A 35 -10.60 -12.37 -12.66
C LYS A 35 -10.28 -10.92 -12.31
N TYR A 36 -11.12 -10.28 -11.49
CA TYR A 36 -10.94 -8.87 -11.13
C TYR A 36 -9.78 -8.64 -10.16
N VAL A 37 -9.57 -9.52 -9.17
CA VAL A 37 -8.37 -9.46 -8.32
C VAL A 37 -7.11 -9.64 -9.17
N GLY A 38 -7.10 -10.58 -10.11
CA GLY A 38 -5.97 -10.75 -11.03
C GLY A 38 -5.73 -9.54 -11.94
N PHE A 39 -6.80 -8.88 -12.40
CA PHE A 39 -6.71 -7.63 -13.16
C PHE A 39 -6.07 -6.51 -12.34
N MET A 40 -6.51 -6.32 -11.09
CA MET A 40 -5.97 -5.29 -10.20
C MET A 40 -4.48 -5.50 -9.91
N ARG A 41 -4.05 -6.76 -9.69
CA ARG A 41 -2.64 -7.09 -9.50
C ARG A 41 -1.79 -6.75 -10.74
N ARG A 42 -2.30 -7.03 -11.94
CA ARG A 42 -1.61 -6.66 -13.19
C ARG A 42 -1.51 -5.15 -13.38
N LEU A 43 -2.58 -4.42 -13.08
CA LEU A 43 -2.59 -2.95 -13.12
C LEU A 43 -1.59 -2.37 -12.10
N TYR A 44 -1.61 -2.86 -10.87
CA TYR A 44 -0.68 -2.44 -9.82
C TYR A 44 0.78 -2.73 -10.22
N ALA A 45 1.07 -3.91 -10.77
CA ALA A 45 2.40 -4.25 -11.28
C ALA A 45 2.82 -3.34 -12.45
N TYR A 46 1.92 -3.08 -13.39
CA TYR A 46 2.18 -2.19 -14.52
C TYR A 46 2.55 -0.77 -14.09
N MET A 47 1.98 -0.29 -12.99
CA MET A 47 2.23 1.06 -12.48
C MET A 47 3.55 1.20 -11.69
N ALA A 48 4.24 0.10 -11.39
CA ALA A 48 5.45 0.09 -10.57
C ALA A 48 6.54 1.11 -10.98
N PRO A 49 6.89 1.33 -12.27
CA PRO A 49 7.94 2.27 -12.64
C PRO A 49 7.52 3.75 -12.56
N TYR A 50 6.22 4.05 -12.41
CA TYR A 50 5.68 5.41 -12.48
C TYR A 50 5.28 6.00 -11.11
N VAL A 51 5.31 5.18 -10.06
CA VAL A 51 4.92 5.57 -8.70
C VAL A 51 6.13 5.62 -7.77
N SER A 52 5.91 5.89 -6.48
CA SER A 52 6.96 5.88 -5.47
C SER A 52 7.67 4.52 -5.41
N LYS A 53 8.96 4.55 -5.04
CA LYS A 53 9.82 3.38 -4.95
C LYS A 53 10.74 3.49 -3.74
N SER A 54 11.13 2.33 -3.19
CA SER A 54 12.09 2.19 -2.08
C SER A 54 11.72 2.96 -0.81
N PRO A 55 10.57 2.70 -0.17
CA PRO A 55 9.56 1.67 -0.48
C PRO A 55 8.46 2.18 -1.43
N ARG A 56 7.67 1.26 -1.99
CA ARG A 56 6.47 1.64 -2.75
C ARG A 56 5.39 2.07 -1.76
N ALA A 57 5.02 3.34 -1.78
CA ALA A 57 4.14 3.91 -0.76
C ALA A 57 2.72 3.33 -0.84
N ALA A 58 2.13 3.03 0.32
CA ALA A 58 0.76 2.58 0.48
C ALA A 58 0.02 3.40 1.54
N TYR A 59 -1.32 3.43 1.46
CA TYR A 59 -2.15 4.13 2.42
C TYR A 59 -2.92 3.16 3.30
N LEU A 60 -2.73 3.26 4.63
CA LEU A 60 -3.31 2.34 5.62
C LEU A 60 -4.83 2.16 5.49
N ASN A 61 -5.56 3.23 5.15
CA ASN A 61 -7.02 3.18 5.05
C ASN A 61 -7.51 2.40 3.82
N TYR A 62 -6.64 2.15 2.84
CA TYR A 62 -6.88 1.23 1.74
C TYR A 62 -6.07 -0.04 1.96
N ARG A 63 -6.52 -0.82 2.95
CA ARG A 63 -5.80 -2.01 3.42
C ARG A 63 -5.61 -3.03 2.30
N ASP A 64 -4.36 -3.22 1.89
CA ASP A 64 -3.97 -4.18 0.87
C ASP A 64 -3.21 -5.35 1.51
N LEU A 65 -3.84 -6.53 1.46
CA LEU A 65 -3.29 -7.77 2.00
C LEU A 65 -2.29 -8.45 1.07
N ASP A 66 -2.09 -7.92 -0.15
CA ASP A 66 -1.08 -8.39 -1.10
C ASP A 66 0.32 -7.77 -0.82
N LEU A 67 0.40 -6.69 -0.02
CA LEU A 67 1.67 -6.09 0.41
C LEU A 67 2.42 -6.92 1.47
N GLY A 68 1.66 -7.73 2.22
CA GLY A 68 2.21 -8.59 3.27
C GLY A 68 1.16 -8.92 4.31
N ARG A 69 1.41 -10.01 5.05
CA ARG A 69 0.56 -10.44 6.17
C ARG A 69 1.41 -10.95 7.31
N ASN A 70 0.91 -10.71 8.51
CA ASN A 70 1.42 -11.29 9.73
C ASN A 70 1.03 -12.78 9.79
N SER A 71 1.88 -13.61 10.39
CA SER A 71 1.56 -15.00 10.67
C SER A 71 0.47 -15.08 11.74
N CYS A 72 -0.38 -16.10 11.66
CA CYS A 72 -1.33 -16.38 12.74
C CYS A 72 -0.53 -16.80 13.99
N GLY A 73 -0.52 -15.95 15.02
CA GLY A 73 0.26 -16.14 16.24
C GLY A 73 1.44 -15.17 16.33
N ASN A 74 2.64 -15.68 16.57
CA ASN A 74 3.83 -14.84 16.71
C ASN A 74 4.34 -14.40 15.33
N THR A 75 4.30 -13.08 15.09
CA THR A 75 4.92 -12.43 13.94
C THR A 75 6.24 -11.78 14.34
N SER A 76 7.27 -11.95 13.52
CA SER A 76 8.54 -11.27 13.75
C SER A 76 8.48 -9.82 13.25
N HIS A 77 9.26 -8.93 13.87
CA HIS A 77 9.44 -7.57 13.38
C HIS A 77 9.86 -7.53 11.91
N ALA A 78 10.76 -8.45 11.50
CA ALA A 78 11.23 -8.56 10.12
C ALA A 78 10.11 -8.92 9.12
N GLN A 79 9.08 -9.65 9.54
CA GLN A 79 7.93 -9.95 8.69
C GLN A 79 6.97 -8.76 8.61
N ALA A 80 6.70 -8.11 9.75
CA ALA A 80 5.83 -6.95 9.81
C ALA A 80 6.42 -5.73 9.07
N SER A 81 7.74 -5.61 9.04
CA SER A 81 8.43 -4.48 8.39
C SER A 81 8.28 -4.47 6.87
N ILE A 82 8.02 -5.61 6.24
CA ILE A 82 7.83 -5.73 4.78
C ILE A 82 6.71 -4.81 4.30
N TRP A 83 5.52 -4.90 4.91
CA TRP A 83 4.38 -4.03 4.58
C TRP A 83 4.41 -2.73 5.40
N GLY A 84 5.00 -2.78 6.60
CA GLY A 84 5.09 -1.64 7.51
C GLY A 84 5.84 -0.45 6.92
N PHE A 85 6.97 -0.68 6.26
CA PHE A 85 7.73 0.39 5.60
C PHE A 85 6.98 1.00 4.41
N GLU A 86 6.16 0.25 3.70
CA GLU A 86 5.34 0.78 2.60
C GLU A 86 4.29 1.78 3.09
N VAL A 87 3.71 1.53 4.27
CA VAL A 87 2.63 2.33 4.85
C VAL A 87 3.15 3.50 5.70
N LEU A 88 4.11 3.21 6.59
CA LEU A 88 4.59 4.14 7.61
C LEU A 88 5.96 4.74 7.29
N GLN A 89 6.68 4.21 6.31
CA GLN A 89 8.03 4.66 5.94
C GLN A 89 8.94 4.79 7.17
N LYS A 90 9.47 5.98 7.45
CA LYS A 90 10.35 6.25 8.59
C LYS A 90 9.66 6.15 9.96
N GLN A 91 8.33 6.02 9.98
CA GLN A 91 7.52 5.90 11.19
C GLN A 91 7.20 4.44 11.58
N PHE A 92 7.69 3.45 10.82
CA PHE A 92 7.65 2.05 11.23
C PHE A 92 8.74 1.76 12.25
#